data_AF-A0A9X1Y525-F1
#
_entry.id   AF-A0A9X1Y525-F1
#
_cell.length_a   1.000
_cell.length_b   1.000
_cell.length_c   1.000
_cell.angle_alpha   90.00
_cell.angle_beta   90.00
_cell.angle_gamma   90.00
#
_symmetry.space_group_name_H-M   'P 1'
#
loop_
_entity.id
_entity.type
_entity.pdbx_description
1 polymer ?
#
loop_
_entity_poly.entity_id
_entity_poly.type
_entity_poly.pdbx_seq_one_letter_code
_entity_poly.pdbx_strand_id
1 'polypeptide(L)'
;MPRRGAGLLPRFGAALLAMLPALAIGTAEAGQAGPGAGAGAPEIVPFAVAVTLSPRAAARLAALGESITVAAYYSGEPTRAARRHADRMGQINLGAERADLPGAGGTARLTGRNIRLAEIAWVENRAVQVLVNVFSARRRNPDNLLDCGIHEGALAEAAARSPIPIACRLIGER
;
A
#
# COMPACT_ATOMS: atom_id res chain seq x y z
N MET A 1 -23.82 14.43 62.33
CA MET A 1 -25.22 14.64 61.92
C MET A 1 -25.60 13.59 60.88
N PRO A 2 -26.59 12.72 61.15
CA PRO A 2 -27.06 11.70 60.23
C PRO A 2 -28.26 12.22 59.41
N ARG A 3 -28.43 11.74 58.18
CA ARG A 3 -29.75 11.68 57.55
C ARG A 3 -29.99 10.27 57.01
N ARG A 4 -30.90 9.60 57.71
CA ARG A 4 -31.55 8.34 57.38
C ARG A 4 -32.57 8.59 56.25
N GLY A 5 -32.66 7.66 55.31
CA GLY A 5 -33.78 7.52 54.40
C GLY A 5 -34.09 6.04 54.24
N ALA A 6 -35.20 5.60 54.82
CA ALA A 6 -35.71 4.24 54.79
C ALA A 6 -36.97 4.17 53.91
N GLY A 7 -37.11 3.08 53.16
CA GLY A 7 -38.33 2.60 52.48
C GLY A 7 -38.06 1.17 52.00
N LEU A 8 -38.56 0.07 52.58
CA LEU A 8 -39.96 -0.37 52.78
C LEU A 8 -40.61 -0.68 51.41
N LEU A 9 -41.03 -1.88 50.97
CA LEU A 9 -41.33 -3.23 51.51
C LEU A 9 -41.23 -4.26 50.34
N PRO A 10 -41.23 -5.58 50.61
CA PRO A 10 -41.25 -6.65 49.61
C PRO A 10 -42.70 -7.04 49.23
N ARG A 11 -42.90 -7.69 48.08
CA ARG A 11 -44.14 -8.40 47.76
C ARG A 11 -43.88 -9.84 47.31
N PHE A 12 -44.46 -10.71 48.13
CA PHE A 12 -44.85 -12.11 47.98
C PHE A 12 -45.22 -12.59 46.57
N GLY A 13 -44.97 -13.88 46.32
CA GLY A 13 -45.67 -14.63 45.28
C GLY A 13 -44.97 -15.92 44.87
N ALA A 14 -45.14 -16.99 45.65
CA ALA A 14 -44.70 -18.34 45.33
C ALA A 14 -45.71 -19.08 44.42
N ALA A 15 -45.22 -20.17 43.81
CA ALA A 15 -45.92 -21.21 43.06
C ALA A 15 -46.39 -20.79 41.65
N LEU A 16 -46.19 -21.58 40.59
CA LEU A 16 -46.51 -23.00 40.48
C LEU A 16 -45.61 -23.70 39.43
N LEU A 17 -45.26 -24.96 39.74
CA LEU A 17 -44.56 -25.92 38.91
C LEU A 17 -45.43 -26.33 37.69
N ALA A 18 -44.89 -26.29 36.48
CA ALA A 18 -45.40 -27.03 35.33
C ALA A 18 -44.22 -27.58 34.50
N MET A 19 -43.87 -28.84 34.77
CA MET A 19 -43.15 -29.70 33.83
C MET A 19 -44.15 -30.23 32.80
N LEU A 20 -43.76 -30.25 31.51
CA LEU A 20 -43.90 -31.36 30.55
C LEU A 20 -43.29 -30.91 29.18
N PRO A 21 -42.91 -31.85 28.29
CA PRO A 21 -41.67 -31.77 27.53
C PRO A 21 -41.89 -31.62 26.01
N ALA A 22 -40.76 -31.62 25.29
CA ALA A 22 -40.61 -31.96 23.88
C ALA A 22 -40.81 -30.80 22.87
N LEU A 23 -39.72 -30.35 22.25
CA LEU A 23 -39.16 -30.91 21.01
C LEU A 23 -37.84 -30.19 20.71
N ALA A 24 -36.77 -30.96 20.52
CA ALA A 24 -35.54 -30.43 19.97
C ALA A 24 -35.77 -30.05 18.49
N ILE A 25 -35.76 -28.75 18.18
CA ILE A 25 -35.54 -28.27 16.82
C ILE A 25 -34.12 -27.72 16.82
N GLY A 26 -33.21 -28.48 16.24
CA GLY A 26 -31.82 -28.11 16.09
C GLY A 26 -31.71 -26.78 15.36
N THR A 27 -31.02 -25.82 15.98
CA THR A 27 -30.55 -24.62 15.31
C THR A 27 -29.46 -25.01 14.35
N ALA A 28 -29.82 -25.26 13.09
CA ALA A 28 -28.85 -25.21 12.00
C ALA A 28 -28.46 -23.73 11.81
N GLU A 29 -27.41 -23.28 12.52
CA GLU A 29 -26.64 -22.12 12.08
C GLU A 29 -26.06 -22.48 10.71
N ALA A 30 -26.78 -22.09 9.66
CA ALA A 30 -26.21 -21.99 8.34
C ALA A 30 -25.02 -21.03 8.46
N GLY A 31 -23.81 -21.61 8.44
CA GLY A 31 -22.57 -20.86 8.40
C GLY A 31 -22.68 -19.79 7.33
N GLN A 32 -22.63 -18.54 7.77
CA GLN A 32 -22.50 -17.40 6.88
C GLN A 32 -21.13 -17.58 6.22
N ALA A 33 -21.13 -18.12 5.01
CA ALA A 33 -20.08 -17.86 4.05
C ALA A 33 -20.06 -16.34 3.88
N GLY A 34 -19.16 -15.68 4.61
CA GLY A 34 -18.84 -14.28 4.36
C GLY A 34 -18.53 -14.11 2.88
N PRO A 35 -18.80 -12.94 2.29
CA PRO A 35 -18.51 -12.70 0.89
C PRO A 35 -17.04 -13.03 0.67
N GLY A 36 -16.78 -14.16 0.01
CA GLY A 36 -15.49 -14.42 -0.58
C GLY A 36 -15.29 -13.25 -1.52
N ALA A 37 -14.37 -12.36 -1.15
CA ALA A 37 -13.90 -11.31 -2.02
C ALA A 37 -13.51 -12.04 -3.31
N GLY A 38 -14.38 -11.95 -4.31
CA GLY A 38 -14.07 -12.45 -5.64
C GLY A 38 -12.71 -11.87 -5.97
N ALA A 39 -11.74 -12.73 -6.25
CA ALA A 39 -10.42 -12.30 -6.64
C ALA A 39 -10.58 -11.50 -7.94
N GLY A 40 -10.81 -10.20 -7.79
CA GLY A 40 -10.85 -9.26 -8.89
C GLY A 40 -9.53 -9.39 -9.64
N ALA A 41 -9.58 -9.13 -10.94
CA ALA A 41 -8.36 -8.90 -11.68
C ALA A 41 -7.52 -7.85 -10.91
N PRO A 42 -6.19 -8.01 -10.84
CA PRO A 42 -5.36 -7.07 -10.11
C PRO A 42 -5.48 -5.75 -10.86
N GLU A 43 -6.09 -4.77 -10.21
CA GLU A 43 -6.31 -3.48 -10.82
C GLU A 43 -4.96 -2.77 -10.87
N ILE A 44 -4.35 -2.74 -12.05
CA ILE A 44 -3.18 -1.90 -12.27
C ILE A 44 -3.68 -0.47 -12.44
N VAL A 45 -3.60 0.29 -11.36
CA VAL A 45 -4.06 1.67 -11.31
C VAL A 45 -2.88 2.61 -11.55
N PRO A 46 -2.95 3.52 -12.54
CA PRO A 46 -1.96 4.56 -12.72
C PRO A 46 -1.90 5.53 -11.54
N PHE A 47 -0.71 6.02 -11.21
CA PHE A 47 -0.52 7.05 -10.19
C PHE A 47 0.50 8.09 -10.65
N ALA A 48 0.65 9.17 -9.89
CA ALA A 48 1.60 10.23 -10.17
C ALA A 48 2.54 10.46 -8.98
N VAL A 49 3.72 11.00 -9.28
CA VAL A 49 4.75 11.38 -8.31
C VAL A 49 5.09 12.84 -8.56
N ALA A 50 4.92 13.69 -7.55
CA ALA A 50 5.31 15.09 -7.59
C ALA A 50 6.69 15.26 -6.98
N VAL A 51 7.68 15.57 -7.80
CA VAL A 51 9.07 15.75 -7.41
C VAL A 51 9.37 17.24 -7.21
N THR A 52 9.87 17.58 -6.02
CA THR A 52 10.38 18.92 -5.71
C THR A 52 11.87 18.88 -5.42
N LEU A 53 12.57 19.96 -5.76
CA LEU A 53 14.00 20.08 -5.55
C LEU A 53 14.31 21.19 -4.54
N SER A 54 15.36 21.00 -3.73
CA SER A 54 16.02 22.11 -3.06
C SER A 54 16.54 23.12 -4.09
N PRO A 55 16.68 24.41 -3.74
CA PRO A 55 17.26 25.40 -4.63
C PRO A 55 18.66 25.00 -5.13
N ARG A 56 19.48 24.38 -4.28
CA ARG A 56 20.83 23.93 -4.64
C ARG A 56 20.79 22.76 -5.63
N ALA A 57 19.89 21.80 -5.43
CA ALA A 57 19.69 20.70 -6.36
C ALA A 57 19.26 21.18 -7.74
N ALA A 58 18.24 22.05 -7.81
CA ALA A 58 17.78 22.63 -9.06
C ALA A 58 18.89 23.38 -9.80
N ALA A 59 19.65 24.24 -9.10
CA ALA A 59 20.76 24.97 -9.68
C ALA A 59 21.86 24.05 -10.21
N ARG A 60 22.20 22.98 -9.49
CA ARG A 60 23.24 22.03 -9.90
C ARG A 60 22.82 21.20 -11.12
N LEU A 61 21.58 20.71 -11.16
CA LEU A 61 21.08 19.98 -12.32
C LEU A 61 21.01 20.89 -13.55
N ALA A 62 20.55 22.13 -13.40
CA ALA A 62 20.52 23.12 -14.47
C ALA A 62 21.92 23.41 -15.02
N ALA A 63 22.90 23.63 -14.14
CA ALA A 63 24.30 23.90 -14.55
C ALA A 63 24.94 22.73 -15.32
N LEU A 64 24.50 21.49 -15.05
CA LEU A 64 24.97 20.29 -15.74
C LEU A 64 24.13 19.93 -16.98
N GLY A 65 22.97 20.57 -17.19
CA GLY A 65 21.99 20.12 -18.18
C GLY A 65 21.48 18.71 -17.92
N GLU A 66 21.40 18.31 -16.65
CA GLU A 66 21.00 16.98 -16.19
C GLU A 66 19.49 16.91 -15.94
N SER A 67 18.90 15.73 -16.10
CA SER A 67 17.49 15.45 -15.86
C SER A 67 17.28 14.56 -14.63
N ILE A 68 16.02 14.28 -14.29
CA ILE A 68 15.62 13.41 -13.17
C ILE A 68 14.95 12.17 -13.75
N THR A 69 15.18 11.01 -13.15
CA THR A 69 14.43 9.78 -13.42
C THR A 69 13.65 9.39 -12.18
N VAL A 70 12.34 9.21 -12.35
CA VAL A 70 11.44 8.56 -11.39
C VAL A 70 11.28 7.11 -11.84
N ALA A 71 11.64 6.15 -10.98
CA ALA A 71 11.54 4.73 -11.24
C ALA A 71 10.60 4.07 -10.24
N ALA A 72 9.56 3.39 -10.74
CA ALA A 72 8.77 2.45 -9.94
C ALA A 72 9.21 1.02 -10.21
N TYR A 73 9.42 0.27 -9.15
CA TYR A 73 9.68 -1.17 -9.16
C TYR A 73 8.47 -1.86 -8.56
N TYR A 74 7.90 -2.81 -9.29
CA TYR A 74 6.71 -3.54 -8.87
C TYR A 74 7.11 -4.94 -8.42
N SER A 75 6.59 -5.38 -7.29
CA SER A 75 6.90 -6.68 -6.72
C SER A 75 5.76 -7.24 -5.88
N GLY A 76 5.94 -8.41 -5.30
CA GLY A 76 5.04 -8.94 -4.28
C GLY A 76 5.56 -10.22 -3.65
N GLU A 77 4.99 -10.59 -2.52
CA GLU A 77 5.35 -11.81 -1.81
C GLU A 77 4.96 -13.05 -2.61
N PRO A 78 5.84 -14.04 -2.78
CA PRO A 78 5.54 -15.24 -3.56
C PRO A 78 4.56 -16.15 -2.80
N THR A 79 3.54 -16.63 -3.49
CA THR A 79 2.75 -17.78 -3.02
C THR A 79 3.66 -18.97 -2.75
N ARG A 80 3.21 -19.89 -1.87
CA ARG A 80 3.94 -21.12 -1.56
C ARG A 80 4.38 -21.90 -2.80
N ALA A 81 3.52 -22.00 -3.82
CA ALA A 81 3.82 -22.72 -5.05
C ALA A 81 4.80 -21.98 -5.98
N ALA A 82 4.94 -20.65 -5.83
CA ALA A 82 5.75 -19.81 -6.69
C ALA A 82 7.10 -19.39 -6.09
N ARG A 83 7.45 -19.84 -4.87
CA ARG A 83 8.74 -19.49 -4.21
C ARG A 83 9.99 -19.72 -5.06
N ARG A 84 9.98 -20.69 -5.98
CA ARG A 84 11.10 -20.94 -6.91
C ARG A 84 11.34 -19.81 -7.93
N HIS A 85 10.35 -18.95 -8.13
CA HIS A 85 10.40 -17.80 -9.04
C HIS A 85 10.75 -16.49 -8.32
N ALA A 86 10.95 -16.55 -7.00
CA ALA A 86 11.35 -15.39 -6.22
C ALA A 86 12.76 -14.95 -6.62
N ASP A 87 12.97 -13.63 -6.63
CA ASP A 87 14.27 -13.02 -6.87
C ASP A 87 15.18 -13.12 -5.63
N ARG A 88 16.36 -12.48 -5.71
CA ARG A 88 17.34 -12.50 -4.61
C ARG A 88 16.85 -11.83 -3.32
N MET A 89 15.81 -11.01 -3.40
CA MET A 89 15.16 -10.37 -2.25
C MET A 89 14.00 -11.22 -1.71
N GLY A 90 13.75 -12.40 -2.29
CA GLY A 90 12.64 -13.27 -1.90
C GLY A 90 11.29 -12.86 -2.47
N GLN A 91 11.25 -11.92 -3.43
CA GLN A 91 10.00 -11.37 -3.96
C GLN A 91 9.76 -11.84 -5.41
N ILE A 92 8.50 -11.89 -5.83
CA ILE A 92 8.18 -11.93 -7.26
C ILE A 92 8.43 -10.53 -7.79
N ASN A 93 9.51 -10.35 -8.56
CA ASN A 93 9.68 -9.16 -9.38
C ASN A 93 8.52 -9.15 -10.39
N LEU A 94 7.84 -8.02 -10.56
CA LEU A 94 6.77 -7.85 -11.56
C LEU A 94 7.13 -6.87 -12.67
N GLY A 95 8.28 -6.19 -12.57
CA GLY A 95 8.77 -5.26 -13.57
C GLY A 95 9.08 -3.88 -13.00
N ALA A 96 9.43 -2.96 -13.89
CA ALA A 96 9.73 -1.59 -13.53
C ALA A 96 9.30 -0.62 -14.63
N GLU A 97 8.87 0.56 -14.22
CA GLU A 97 8.55 1.67 -15.10
C GLU A 97 9.43 2.88 -14.74
N ARG A 98 9.87 3.60 -15.77
CA ARG A 98 10.62 4.85 -15.61
C ARG A 98 9.91 5.98 -16.34
N ALA A 99 9.95 7.16 -15.72
CA ALA A 99 9.54 8.42 -16.30
C ALA A 99 10.61 9.46 -16.01
N ASP A 100 11.02 10.20 -17.04
CA ASP A 100 12.00 11.26 -16.91
C ASP A 100 11.31 12.61 -16.74
N LEU A 101 11.90 13.47 -15.91
CA LEU A 101 11.48 14.85 -15.68
C LEU A 101 12.64 15.80 -16.01
N PRO A 102 12.35 17.07 -16.37
CA PRO A 102 13.37 18.10 -16.42
C PRO A 102 14.12 18.24 -15.08
N GLY A 103 15.35 18.76 -15.13
CA GLY A 103 16.18 19.05 -13.94
C GLY A 103 15.62 20.13 -12.99
N ALA A 104 14.37 20.56 -13.18
CA ALA A 104 13.64 21.48 -12.31
C ALA A 104 12.60 20.76 -11.41
N GLY A 105 12.44 19.43 -11.55
CA GLY A 105 11.36 18.68 -10.91
C GLY A 105 10.09 18.66 -11.75
N GLY A 106 8.95 18.42 -11.09
CA GLY A 106 7.64 18.33 -11.73
C GLY A 106 6.91 17.02 -11.41
N THR A 107 5.88 16.72 -12.19
CA THR A 107 5.02 15.54 -11.95
C THR A 107 5.28 14.45 -12.98
N ALA A 108 5.71 13.28 -12.53
CA ALA A 108 5.82 12.07 -13.34
C ALA A 108 4.54 11.24 -13.22
N ARG A 109 4.01 10.75 -14.34
CA ARG A 109 2.88 9.81 -14.35
C ARG A 109 3.38 8.41 -14.67
N LEU A 110 3.05 7.46 -13.78
CA LEU A 110 3.38 6.05 -13.94
C LEU A 110 2.10 5.27 -14.23
N THR A 111 2.11 4.48 -15.30
CA THR A 111 0.90 3.83 -15.81
C THR A 111 0.79 2.36 -15.44
N GLY A 112 1.87 1.76 -14.94
CA GLY A 112 1.98 0.32 -14.71
C GLY A 112 2.18 -0.47 -16.01
N ARG A 113 2.55 0.18 -17.12
CA ARG A 113 2.62 -0.46 -18.47
C ARG A 113 3.61 -1.62 -18.57
N ASN A 114 4.58 -1.69 -17.66
CA ASN A 114 5.65 -2.70 -17.66
C ASN A 114 5.44 -3.79 -16.60
N ILE A 115 4.24 -3.88 -16.01
CA ILE A 115 3.92 -4.93 -15.04
C ILE A 115 3.62 -6.23 -15.78
N ARG A 116 4.29 -7.31 -15.37
CA ARG A 116 4.07 -8.67 -15.88
C ARG A 116 2.81 -9.26 -15.29
N LEU A 117 1.67 -8.95 -15.90
CA LEU A 117 0.33 -9.32 -15.41
C LEU A 117 0.15 -10.82 -15.15
N ALA A 118 0.78 -11.67 -15.97
CA ALA A 118 0.73 -13.12 -15.81
C ALA A 118 1.37 -13.60 -14.50
N GLU A 119 2.40 -12.90 -14.03
CA GLU A 119 3.14 -13.24 -12.81
C GLU A 119 2.44 -12.76 -11.53
N ILE A 120 1.40 -11.92 -11.64
CA ILE A 120 0.62 -11.51 -10.46
C ILE A 120 -0.10 -12.71 -9.83
N ALA A 121 -0.41 -13.75 -10.61
CA ALA A 121 -0.94 -15.01 -10.05
C ALA A 121 0.05 -15.74 -9.13
N TRP A 122 1.33 -15.38 -9.18
CA TRP A 122 2.37 -15.91 -8.28
C TRP A 122 2.49 -15.12 -6.98
N VAL A 123 1.85 -13.96 -6.88
CA VAL A 123 1.89 -13.07 -5.71
C VAL A 123 0.77 -13.41 -4.74
N GLU A 124 1.08 -13.48 -3.45
CA GLU A 124 0.11 -13.71 -2.39
C GLU A 124 -1.01 -12.68 -2.43
N ASN A 125 -2.25 -13.16 -2.45
CA ASN A 125 -3.47 -12.35 -2.56
C ASN A 125 -3.47 -11.36 -3.74
N ARG A 126 -2.59 -11.56 -4.75
CA ARG A 126 -2.38 -10.62 -5.85
C ARG A 126 -1.97 -9.20 -5.36
N ALA A 127 -1.42 -9.10 -4.16
CA ALA A 127 -1.10 -7.83 -3.49
C ALA A 127 0.21 -7.23 -4.01
N VAL A 128 0.12 -6.47 -5.11
CA VAL A 128 1.26 -5.80 -5.73
C VAL A 128 1.78 -4.67 -4.84
N GLN A 129 3.08 -4.71 -4.54
CA GLN A 129 3.84 -3.65 -3.91
C GLN A 129 4.53 -2.78 -4.97
N VAL A 130 4.80 -1.52 -4.63
CA VAL A 130 5.55 -0.58 -5.45
C VAL A 130 6.60 0.14 -4.60
N LEU A 131 7.84 0.14 -5.11
CA LEU A 131 8.92 0.98 -4.61
C LEU A 131 9.21 2.07 -5.65
N VAL A 132 9.02 3.33 -5.27
CA VAL A 132 9.37 4.51 -6.07
C VAL A 132 10.69 5.08 -5.58
N ASN A 133 11.67 5.12 -6.49
CA ASN A 133 12.95 5.80 -6.30
C ASN A 133 13.08 6.98 -7.28
N VAL A 134 13.66 8.07 -6.82
CA VAL A 134 13.96 9.25 -7.64
C VAL A 134 15.47 9.54 -7.58
N PHE A 135 16.09 9.75 -8.73
CA PHE A 135 17.52 9.99 -8.85
C PHE A 135 17.83 10.88 -10.06
N SER A 136 19.03 11.45 -10.13
CA SER A 136 19.46 12.13 -11.37
C SER A 136 19.52 11.11 -12.50
N ALA A 137 19.11 11.49 -13.72
CA ALA A 137 18.97 10.55 -14.85
C ALA A 137 20.30 9.96 -15.34
N ARG A 138 21.42 10.50 -14.86
CA ARG A 138 22.79 10.10 -15.19
C ARG A 138 23.10 10.17 -16.69
N ARG A 139 22.52 11.16 -17.37
CA ARG A 139 22.75 11.40 -18.81
C ARG A 139 23.95 12.29 -19.05
N ARG A 140 24.29 13.14 -18.07
CA ARG A 140 25.41 14.10 -18.12
C ARG A 140 26.48 13.79 -17.08
N ASN A 141 26.14 13.10 -16.00
CA ASN A 141 27.06 12.65 -14.97
C ASN A 141 26.81 11.16 -14.65
N PRO A 142 27.85 10.30 -14.55
CA PRO A 142 27.65 8.87 -14.24
C PRO A 142 27.05 8.61 -12.85
N ASP A 143 27.21 9.55 -11.92
CA ASP A 143 26.79 9.40 -10.53
C ASP A 143 25.39 9.93 -10.28
N ASN A 144 24.72 9.35 -9.28
CA ASN A 144 23.53 9.99 -8.72
C ASN A 144 23.94 11.28 -8.00
N LEU A 145 23.24 12.37 -8.28
CA LEU A 145 23.49 13.68 -7.66
C LEU A 145 22.47 14.00 -6.57
N LEU A 146 21.35 13.27 -6.53
CA LEU A 146 20.20 13.60 -5.70
C LEU A 146 20.03 12.64 -4.52
N ASP A 147 19.79 13.20 -3.36
CA ASP A 147 19.29 12.50 -2.17
C ASP A 147 17.79 12.80 -2.07
N CYS A 148 16.97 11.81 -2.39
CA CYS A 148 15.52 11.94 -2.47
C CYS A 148 14.83 11.05 -1.45
N GLY A 149 13.62 11.46 -1.04
CA GLY A 149 12.69 10.53 -0.41
C GLY A 149 12.33 9.36 -1.33
N ILE A 150 11.75 8.32 -0.73
CA ILE A 150 11.22 7.15 -1.43
C ILE A 150 9.76 6.95 -1.05
N HIS A 151 9.03 6.21 -1.87
CA HIS A 151 7.75 5.65 -1.48
C HIS A 151 7.81 4.13 -1.61
N GLU A 152 7.34 3.42 -0.59
CA GLU A 152 7.22 1.98 -0.60
C GLU A 152 5.88 1.60 0.02
N GLY A 153 5.13 0.72 -0.64
CA GLY A 153 3.84 0.24 -0.16
C GLY A 153 2.99 -0.40 -1.24
N ALA A 154 1.71 -0.65 -0.92
CA ALA A 154 0.79 -1.27 -1.84
C ALA A 154 0.47 -0.35 -3.04
N LEU A 155 0.38 -0.92 -4.25
CA LEU A 155 0.08 -0.16 -5.46
C LEU A 155 -1.26 0.60 -5.38
N ALA A 156 -2.28 -0.01 -4.76
CA ALA A 156 -3.58 0.62 -4.56
C ALA A 156 -3.49 1.87 -3.66
N GLU A 157 -2.65 1.82 -2.62
CA GLU A 157 -2.42 2.97 -1.74
C GLU A 157 -1.66 4.09 -2.46
N ALA A 158 -0.66 3.73 -3.26
CA ALA A 158 0.07 4.68 -4.11
C ALA A 158 -0.88 5.44 -5.04
N ALA A 159 -1.83 4.74 -5.66
CA ALA A 159 -2.86 5.33 -6.50
C ALA A 159 -3.81 6.25 -5.71
N ALA A 160 -4.28 5.81 -4.53
CA ALA A 160 -5.15 6.61 -3.68
C ALA A 160 -4.48 7.90 -3.16
N ARG A 161 -3.16 7.90 -3.00
CA ARG A 161 -2.36 9.05 -2.55
C ARG A 161 -1.80 9.91 -3.69
N SER A 162 -2.19 9.63 -4.94
CA SER A 162 -1.67 10.32 -6.11
C SER A 162 -2.07 11.81 -6.13
N PRO A 163 -1.14 12.76 -6.37
CA PRO A 163 0.28 12.56 -6.58
C PRO A 163 1.06 12.37 -5.27
N ILE A 164 1.98 11.42 -5.25
CA ILE A 164 2.87 11.15 -4.10
C ILE A 164 3.97 12.22 -4.08
N PRO A 165 4.12 13.01 -2.99
CA PRO A 165 5.18 14.01 -2.90
C PRO A 165 6.52 13.35 -2.58
N ILE A 166 7.55 13.65 -3.37
CA ILE A 166 8.94 13.26 -3.11
C ILE A 166 9.82 14.50 -3.21
N ALA A 167 10.39 14.91 -2.08
CA ALA A 167 11.37 15.98 -2.02
C ALA A 167 12.79 15.43 -2.25
N CYS A 168 13.58 16.16 -3.01
CA CYS A 168 14.97 15.86 -3.32
C CYS A 168 15.88 17.04 -2.97
N ARG A 169 17.08 16.71 -2.49
CA ARG A 169 18.19 17.65 -2.29
C ARG A 169 19.45 17.12 -2.95
N LEU A 170 20.54 17.87 -2.96
CA LEU A 170 21.83 17.30 -3.38
C LEU A 170 22.33 16.32 -2.33
N ILE A 171 23.00 15.26 -2.80
CA ILE A 171 23.80 14.42 -1.91
C ILE A 171 24.84 15.31 -1.21
N GLY A 172 24.86 15.25 0.12
CA GLY A 172 25.74 16.07 0.97
C GLY A 172 25.21 17.48 1.29
N GLU A 173 24.05 17.89 0.80
CA GLU A 173 23.36 19.10 1.24
C GLU A 173 22.81 18.91 2.67
N ARG A 174 23.04 19.88 3.55
CA ARG A 174 22.56 19.93 4.94
C ARG A 174 21.55 21.06 5.10
#